data_AF-A0AAW6FLL1-F1
#
_entry.id   AF-A0AAW6FLL1-F1
#
_cell.length_a   1.000
_cell.length_b   1.000
_cell.length_c   1.000
_cell.angle_alpha   90.00
_cell.angle_beta   90.00
_cell.angle_gamma   90.00
#
_symmetry.space_group_name_H-M   'P 1'
#
loop_
_entity.id
_entity.type
_entity.pdbx_description
1 polymer ?
#
loop_
_entity_poly.entity_id
_entity_poly.type
_entity_poly.pdbx_seq_one_letter_code
_entity_poly.pdbx_strand_id
1 'polypeptide(L)'
;MKKYISICFTLILMSCNNFVDIVPKGQTIPETVDDLAKMLNNSGATRGSEVQCCLSDNITLYSDDYTVTENPESFMYNGDDPITRNVCAWADYIYTDVEDDSDWNRFYKSNYICNYVINHIGEVQEGMSYRRNEVKGQALVHRAMNFFLLVNVYGKQYDARTAGTDLGVPLMLEGDINKQEARATVAQVYERIFEDLNEALTLLTEDMPRYAHIPGRAAAYALRSRVWL
;
A
#
# COMPACT_ATOMS: atom_id res chain seq x y z
N MET A 1 -51.22 -40.06 9.00
CA MET A 1 -50.55 -38.93 9.69
C MET A 1 -49.04 -39.14 9.83
N LYS A 2 -48.55 -40.27 10.38
CA LYS A 2 -47.09 -40.54 10.51
C LYS A 2 -46.29 -40.52 9.18
N LYS A 3 -46.88 -40.95 8.06
CA LYS A 3 -46.23 -40.94 6.73
C LYS A 3 -46.04 -39.53 6.15
N TYR A 4 -46.91 -38.57 6.48
CA TYR A 4 -46.79 -37.18 6.01
C TYR A 4 -45.75 -36.38 6.81
N ILE A 5 -45.61 -36.68 8.10
CA ILE A 5 -44.57 -36.07 8.96
C ILE A 5 -43.17 -36.47 8.48
N SER A 6 -42.99 -37.71 8.02
CA SER A 6 -41.71 -38.19 7.51
C SER A 6 -41.30 -37.57 6.17
N ILE A 7 -42.27 -37.12 5.36
CA ILE A 7 -42.03 -36.45 4.06
C ILE A 7 -41.67 -34.97 4.29
N CYS A 8 -42.29 -34.31 5.27
CA CYS A 8 -41.93 -32.94 5.63
C CYS A 8 -40.51 -32.83 6.23
N PHE A 9 -40.02 -33.86 6.93
CA PHE A 9 -38.69 -33.83 7.55
C PHE A 9 -37.55 -33.97 6.52
N THR A 10 -37.74 -34.71 5.44
CA THR A 10 -36.74 -34.84 4.34
C THR A 10 -36.64 -33.58 3.49
N LEU A 11 -37.69 -32.76 3.39
CA LEU A 11 -37.68 -31.48 2.68
C LEU A 11 -36.85 -30.39 3.38
N ILE A 12 -36.64 -30.51 4.69
CA ILE A 12 -35.85 -29.54 5.48
C ILE A 12 -34.33 -29.77 5.34
N LEU A 13 -33.92 -30.95 4.86
CA LEU A 13 -32.50 -31.28 4.64
C LEU A 13 -32.00 -30.93 3.23
N MET A 14 -32.87 -30.43 2.34
CA MET A 14 -32.45 -29.80 1.08
C MET A 14 -32.14 -28.32 1.34
N SER A 15 -31.11 -28.06 2.13
CA SER A 15 -30.50 -26.73 2.22
C SER A 15 -29.77 -26.47 0.89
N CYS A 16 -30.20 -25.45 0.14
CA CYS A 16 -29.49 -24.98 -1.04
C CYS A 16 -28.15 -24.35 -0.62
N ASN A 17 -27.07 -25.12 -0.66
CA ASN A 17 -25.70 -24.64 -0.35
C ASN A 17 -25.16 -23.57 -1.33
N ASN A 18 -25.85 -23.26 -2.43
CA ASN A 18 -25.35 -22.34 -3.47
C ASN A 18 -25.58 -20.84 -3.21
N PHE A 19 -26.05 -20.44 -2.02
CA PHE A 19 -26.24 -19.02 -1.68
C PHE A 19 -24.98 -18.33 -1.14
N VAL A 20 -23.94 -19.09 -0.77
CA VAL A 20 -22.68 -18.54 -0.23
C VAL A 20 -21.58 -18.48 -1.31
N ASP A 21 -21.68 -19.32 -2.34
CA ASP A 21 -20.74 -19.35 -3.48
C ASP A 21 -21.18 -18.45 -4.64
N ILE A 22 -21.73 -17.28 -4.34
CA ILE A 22 -22.11 -16.33 -5.38
C ILE A 22 -20.84 -15.60 -5.82
N VAL A 23 -20.22 -16.06 -6.90
CA VAL A 23 -19.16 -15.27 -7.56
C VAL A 23 -19.76 -13.92 -7.94
N PRO A 24 -19.23 -12.80 -7.42
CA PRO A 24 -19.80 -11.48 -7.66
C PRO A 24 -19.82 -11.20 -9.17
N LYS A 25 -21.02 -10.99 -9.71
CA LYS A 25 -21.20 -10.67 -11.14
C LYS A 25 -20.51 -9.34 -11.44
N GLY A 26 -19.56 -9.36 -12.38
CA GLY A 26 -18.82 -8.17 -12.82
C GLY A 26 -17.50 -7.92 -12.10
N GLN A 27 -17.06 -8.80 -11.19
CA GLN A 27 -15.72 -8.76 -10.63
C GLN A 27 -14.98 -10.07 -10.95
N THR A 28 -13.76 -9.95 -11.46
CA THR A 28 -12.89 -11.11 -11.74
C THR A 28 -12.17 -11.47 -10.45
N ILE A 29 -12.40 -12.69 -9.96
CA ILE A 29 -11.58 -13.26 -8.88
C ILE A 29 -10.23 -13.64 -9.50
N PRO A 30 -9.08 -13.20 -8.95
CA PRO A 30 -7.78 -13.54 -9.52
C PRO A 30 -7.51 -15.05 -9.41
N GLU A 31 -7.43 -15.73 -10.55
CA GLU A 31 -7.17 -17.18 -10.61
C GLU A 31 -5.81 -17.51 -11.22
N THR A 32 -5.17 -16.56 -11.91
CA THR A 32 -3.88 -16.73 -12.58
C THR A 32 -2.83 -15.76 -12.05
N VAL A 33 -1.54 -16.08 -12.26
CA VAL A 33 -0.43 -15.16 -11.89
C VAL A 33 -0.57 -13.83 -12.62
N ASP A 34 -1.08 -13.82 -13.85
CA ASP A 34 -1.29 -12.58 -14.61
C ASP A 34 -2.47 -11.77 -14.09
N ASP A 35 -3.50 -12.38 -13.50
CA ASP A 35 -4.57 -11.62 -12.85
C ASP A 35 -4.09 -10.93 -11.58
N LEU A 36 -3.26 -11.62 -10.79
CA LEU A 36 -2.56 -11.00 -9.66
C LEU A 36 -1.65 -9.85 -10.12
N ALA A 37 -0.94 -10.03 -11.24
CA ALA A 37 -0.11 -8.98 -11.82
C ALA A 37 -0.94 -7.77 -12.28
N LYS A 38 -2.11 -7.98 -12.89
CA LYS A 38 -3.02 -6.88 -13.28
C LYS A 38 -3.57 -6.16 -12.06
N MET A 39 -3.90 -6.90 -11.00
CA MET A 39 -4.38 -6.32 -9.75
C MET A 39 -3.31 -5.45 -9.10
N LEU A 40 -2.05 -5.91 -9.07
CA LEU A 40 -0.91 -5.15 -8.57
C LEU A 40 -0.66 -3.87 -9.38
N ASN A 41 -0.74 -3.97 -10.71
CA ASN A 41 -0.45 -2.86 -11.63
C ASN A 41 -1.66 -1.92 -11.86
N ASN A 42 -2.69 -2.00 -11.02
CA ASN A 42 -3.82 -1.10 -11.09
C ASN A 42 -3.42 0.31 -10.63
N SER A 43 -3.24 1.22 -11.58
CA SER A 43 -2.83 2.62 -11.34
C SER A 43 -3.77 3.40 -10.40
N GLY A 44 -5.04 3.00 -10.28
CA GLY A 44 -5.99 3.60 -9.34
C GLY A 44 -5.69 3.27 -7.87
N ALA A 45 -4.94 2.20 -7.61
CA ALA A 45 -4.52 1.78 -6.27
C ALA A 45 -3.05 2.09 -5.95
N THR A 46 -2.26 2.51 -6.94
CA THR A 46 -0.81 2.77 -6.83
C THR A 46 -0.40 4.20 -7.19
N ARG A 47 -1.34 5.17 -7.13
CA ARG A 47 -1.01 6.60 -7.26
C ARG A 47 0.00 7.04 -6.19
N GLY A 48 0.84 8.04 -6.51
CA GLY A 48 1.79 8.64 -5.57
C GLY A 48 1.09 9.43 -4.45
N SER A 49 1.84 9.85 -3.42
CA SER A 49 1.29 10.64 -2.31
C SER A 49 0.98 12.08 -2.70
N GLU A 50 -0.11 12.61 -2.17
CA GLU A 50 -0.53 14.01 -2.33
C GLU A 50 0.36 14.95 -1.51
N VAL A 51 0.77 14.51 -0.31
CA VAL A 51 1.77 15.23 0.51
C VAL A 51 3.15 15.20 -0.16
N GLN A 52 3.52 14.13 -0.87
CA GLN A 52 4.78 14.01 -1.58
C GLN A 52 4.90 15.01 -2.75
N CYS A 53 3.79 15.35 -3.41
CA CYS A 53 3.76 16.46 -4.38
C CYS A 53 4.06 17.81 -3.72
N CYS A 54 3.78 17.97 -2.43
CA CYS A 54 4.19 19.15 -1.68
C CYS A 54 5.65 19.01 -1.20
N LEU A 55 6.09 17.83 -0.76
CA LEU A 55 7.39 17.61 -0.12
C LEU A 55 8.57 17.30 -1.05
N SER A 56 8.36 16.89 -2.30
CA SER A 56 9.44 16.29 -3.11
C SER A 56 9.74 16.93 -4.47
N ASP A 57 8.82 17.68 -5.08
CA ASP A 57 9.06 18.35 -6.36
C ASP A 57 8.66 19.83 -6.39
N ASN A 58 7.79 20.28 -5.48
CA ASN A 58 7.53 21.69 -5.22
C ASN A 58 8.57 22.29 -4.25
N ILE A 59 9.87 22.07 -4.51
CA ILE A 59 10.97 22.74 -3.81
C ILE A 59 10.79 24.27 -3.83
N THR A 60 10.11 24.80 -4.86
CA THR A 60 9.71 26.20 -4.95
C THR A 60 8.86 26.66 -3.78
N LEU A 61 8.02 25.83 -3.17
CA LEU A 61 7.20 26.23 -2.01
C LEU A 61 8.01 26.34 -0.71
N TYR A 62 9.21 25.75 -0.68
CA TYR A 62 10.11 25.71 0.47
C TYR A 62 11.45 26.41 0.24
N SER A 63 11.70 26.89 -0.98
CA SER A 63 12.86 27.71 -1.30
C SER A 63 12.65 29.12 -0.75
N ASP A 64 13.73 29.75 -0.30
CA ASP A 64 13.77 31.18 0.02
C ASP A 64 13.41 32.08 -1.18
N ASP A 65 13.40 31.52 -2.39
CA ASP A 65 12.92 32.15 -3.63
C ASP A 65 11.38 32.34 -3.71
N TYR A 66 10.59 31.72 -2.83
CA TYR A 66 9.13 31.90 -2.80
C TYR A 66 8.66 32.31 -1.42
N THR A 67 8.10 33.50 -1.32
CA THR A 67 7.39 33.91 -0.12
C THR A 67 5.94 33.47 -0.27
N VAL A 68 5.50 32.48 0.53
CA VAL A 68 4.07 32.29 0.78
C VAL A 68 3.60 33.50 1.56
N THR A 69 3.31 34.57 0.83
CA THR A 69 2.62 35.72 1.39
C THR A 69 1.23 35.23 1.75
N GLU A 70 0.72 35.63 2.91
CA GLU A 70 -0.71 35.55 3.25
C GLU A 70 -1.50 36.46 2.30
N ASN A 71 -1.45 36.16 1.00
CA ASN A 71 -2.20 36.86 -0.02
C ASN A 71 -3.49 36.06 -0.21
N PRO A 72 -4.66 36.64 0.16
CA PRO A 72 -5.95 36.00 -0.02
C PRO A 72 -6.28 35.63 -1.47
N GLU A 73 -5.55 36.19 -2.44
CA GLU A 73 -5.73 35.94 -3.87
C GLU A 73 -4.72 34.91 -4.44
N SER A 74 -3.80 34.37 -3.64
CA SER A 74 -2.86 33.36 -4.11
C SER A 74 -3.56 32.02 -4.39
N PHE A 75 -3.07 31.26 -5.36
CA PHE A 75 -3.55 29.90 -5.67
C PHE A 75 -3.49 28.97 -4.44
N MET A 76 -2.52 29.19 -3.56
CA MET A 76 -2.35 28.41 -2.32
C MET A 76 -3.31 28.83 -1.20
N TYR A 77 -3.81 30.08 -1.22
CA TYR A 77 -4.83 30.55 -0.28
C TYR A 77 -6.25 30.20 -0.75
N ASN A 78 -6.50 30.24 -2.07
CA ASN A 78 -7.78 29.87 -2.69
C ASN A 78 -7.89 28.37 -3.01
N GLY A 79 -6.84 27.59 -2.75
CA GLY A 79 -6.94 26.14 -2.74
C GLY A 79 -7.72 25.75 -1.49
N ASP A 80 -8.95 25.28 -1.67
CA ASP A 80 -9.90 24.87 -0.62
C ASP A 80 -9.41 23.71 0.30
N ASP A 81 -8.12 23.41 0.31
CA ASP A 81 -7.52 22.34 1.12
C ASP A 81 -6.69 22.93 2.29
N PRO A 82 -7.25 22.91 3.51
CA PRO A 82 -6.53 23.29 4.73
C PRO A 82 -5.21 22.53 4.93
N ILE A 83 -5.11 21.29 4.45
CA ILE A 83 -3.93 20.42 4.61
C ILE A 83 -2.77 21.02 3.81
N THR A 84 -2.97 21.29 2.52
CA THR A 84 -1.94 21.89 1.66
C THR A 84 -1.41 23.21 2.26
N ARG A 85 -2.30 24.06 2.79
CA ARG A 85 -1.89 25.30 3.47
C ARG A 85 -1.07 25.02 4.73
N ASN A 86 -1.54 24.11 5.58
CA ASN A 86 -0.87 23.78 6.85
C ASN A 86 0.52 23.16 6.61
N VAL A 87 0.65 22.30 5.58
CA VAL A 87 1.92 21.74 5.09
C VAL A 87 2.89 22.87 4.69
N CYS A 88 2.44 23.82 3.87
CA CYS A 88 3.30 24.92 3.41
C CYS A 88 3.66 25.91 4.54
N ALA A 89 2.79 26.07 5.54
CA ALA A 89 3.00 26.97 6.68
C ALA A 89 3.79 26.35 7.83
N TRP A 90 4.22 25.08 7.71
CA TRP A 90 4.83 24.31 8.81
C TRP A 90 4.00 24.35 10.10
N ALA A 91 2.69 24.25 9.94
CA ALA A 91 1.78 24.29 11.09
C ALA A 91 2.02 23.08 12.00
N ASP A 92 1.82 23.28 13.31
CA ASP A 92 1.93 22.19 14.31
C ASP A 92 0.94 21.04 14.03
N TYR A 93 -0.18 21.36 13.35
CA TYR A 93 -1.20 20.41 12.95
C TYR A 93 -1.44 20.51 11.44
N ILE A 94 -1.05 19.46 10.72
CA ILE A 94 -1.18 19.38 9.27
C ILE A 94 -2.62 19.03 8.88
N TYR A 95 -3.16 17.97 9.47
CA TYR A 95 -4.51 17.47 9.22
C TYR A 95 -5.52 18.06 10.20
N THR A 96 -6.78 18.18 9.78
CA THR A 96 -7.87 18.60 10.67
C THR A 96 -8.50 17.40 11.39
N ASP A 97 -9.18 17.65 12.53
CA ASP A 97 -9.77 16.61 13.38
C ASP A 97 -10.89 15.77 12.72
N VAL A 98 -11.35 16.15 11.52
CA VAL A 98 -12.52 15.58 10.84
C VAL A 98 -12.16 14.88 9.52
N GLU A 99 -10.88 14.77 9.19
CA GLU A 99 -10.45 14.37 7.86
C GLU A 99 -10.04 12.90 7.72
N ASP A 100 -10.35 12.38 6.53
CA ASP A 100 -9.89 11.10 6.01
C ASP A 100 -8.52 11.31 5.36
N ASP A 101 -7.46 10.76 5.96
CA ASP A 101 -6.09 10.92 5.46
C ASP A 101 -5.89 10.12 4.16
N SER A 102 -5.90 10.83 3.03
CA SER A 102 -5.83 10.24 1.69
C SER A 102 -4.54 9.44 1.47
N ASP A 103 -3.42 9.89 2.04
CA ASP A 103 -2.11 9.27 1.88
C ASP A 103 -2.00 8.01 2.74
N TRP A 104 -2.40 8.10 4.01
CA TRP A 104 -2.50 6.93 4.88
C TRP A 104 -3.33 5.82 4.21
N ASN A 105 -4.55 6.16 3.78
CA ASN A 105 -5.46 5.22 3.15
C ASN A 105 -4.92 4.66 1.84
N ARG A 106 -4.30 5.49 1.00
CA ARG A 106 -3.75 5.07 -0.28
C ARG A 106 -2.61 4.08 -0.09
N PHE A 107 -1.66 4.37 0.80
CA PHE A 107 -0.54 3.48 1.05
C PHE A 107 -0.95 2.16 1.69
N TYR A 108 -1.87 2.17 2.66
CA TYR A 108 -2.38 0.92 3.24
C TYR A 108 -3.25 0.12 2.28
N LYS A 109 -4.02 0.77 1.42
CA LYS A 109 -4.75 0.09 0.33
C LYS A 109 -3.79 -0.56 -0.67
N SER A 110 -2.71 0.14 -1.03
CA SER A 110 -1.66 -0.42 -1.89
C SER A 110 -0.95 -1.60 -1.22
N ASN A 111 -0.61 -1.48 0.07
CA ASN A 111 -0.03 -2.57 0.85
C ASN A 111 -0.96 -3.77 0.98
N TYR A 112 -2.27 -3.56 1.12
CA TYR A 112 -3.24 -4.64 1.13
C TYR A 112 -3.18 -5.47 -0.15
N ILE A 113 -3.13 -4.81 -1.32
CA ILE A 113 -2.97 -5.49 -2.61
C ILE A 113 -1.63 -6.23 -2.67
N CYS A 114 -0.54 -5.60 -2.25
CA CYS A 114 0.78 -6.22 -2.21
C CYS A 114 0.80 -7.47 -1.32
N ASN A 115 0.23 -7.38 -0.12
CA ASN A 115 0.11 -8.51 0.82
C ASN A 115 -0.72 -9.63 0.22
N TYR A 116 -1.87 -9.30 -0.39
CA TYR A 116 -2.70 -10.30 -1.05
C TYR A 116 -1.92 -11.06 -2.13
N VAL A 117 -1.20 -10.34 -3.00
CA VAL A 117 -0.34 -10.96 -4.01
C VAL A 117 0.76 -11.80 -3.35
N ILE A 118 1.55 -11.25 -2.43
CA ILE A 118 2.66 -11.95 -1.77
C ILE A 118 2.20 -13.26 -1.11
N ASN A 119 1.02 -13.23 -0.47
CA ASN A 119 0.50 -14.37 0.30
C ASN A 119 -0.14 -15.44 -0.59
N HIS A 120 -0.84 -15.07 -1.68
CA HIS A 120 -1.59 -16.02 -2.51
C HIS A 120 -0.89 -16.39 -3.82
N ILE A 121 0.15 -15.66 -4.22
CA ILE A 121 0.85 -15.93 -5.47
C ILE A 121 1.51 -17.31 -5.50
N GLY A 122 1.74 -17.97 -4.36
CA GLY A 122 2.21 -19.36 -4.30
C GLY A 122 1.12 -20.40 -4.58
N GLU A 123 -0.15 -20.06 -4.35
CA GLU A 123 -1.29 -20.99 -4.35
C GLU A 123 -1.96 -21.11 -5.73
N VAL A 124 -1.76 -20.11 -6.59
CA VAL A 124 -2.30 -20.07 -7.94
C VAL A 124 -1.74 -21.22 -8.80
N GLN A 125 -2.61 -22.05 -9.38
CA GLN A 125 -2.20 -23.21 -10.18
C GLN A 125 -1.62 -22.81 -11.55
N GLU A 126 -2.20 -21.79 -12.19
CA GLU A 126 -1.81 -21.36 -13.54
C GLU A 126 -0.77 -20.24 -13.52
N GLY A 127 0.45 -20.56 -13.97
CA GLY A 127 1.52 -19.59 -14.18
C GLY A 127 2.91 -20.19 -14.06
N MET A 128 3.82 -19.75 -14.93
CA MET A 128 5.23 -20.18 -14.91
C MET A 128 5.95 -19.71 -13.64
N SER A 129 6.86 -20.53 -13.10
CA SER A 129 7.63 -20.21 -11.89
C SER A 129 8.37 -18.87 -11.99
N TYR A 130 8.97 -18.59 -13.15
CA TYR A 130 9.61 -17.31 -13.43
C TYR A 130 8.66 -16.12 -13.28
N ARG A 131 7.47 -16.21 -13.88
CA ARG A 131 6.47 -15.15 -13.84
C ARG A 131 5.96 -14.92 -12.42
N ARG A 132 5.84 -16.00 -11.64
CA ARG A 132 5.48 -15.96 -10.22
C ARG A 132 6.50 -15.18 -9.38
N ASN A 133 7.78 -15.47 -9.59
CA ASN A 133 8.88 -14.77 -8.91
C ASN A 133 8.89 -13.28 -9.28
N GLU A 134 8.76 -12.95 -10.57
CA GLU A 134 8.71 -11.56 -11.04
C GLU A 134 7.59 -10.77 -10.35
N VAL A 135 6.36 -11.29 -10.36
CA VAL A 135 5.22 -10.58 -9.78
C VAL A 135 5.32 -10.49 -8.24
N LYS A 136 5.85 -11.51 -7.57
CA LYS A 136 6.12 -11.47 -6.13
C LYS A 136 7.19 -10.41 -5.80
N GLY A 137 8.28 -10.39 -6.57
CA GLY A 137 9.34 -9.40 -6.45
C GLY A 137 8.83 -7.98 -6.63
N GLN A 138 7.96 -7.76 -7.61
CA GLN A 138 7.32 -6.46 -7.86
C GLN A 138 6.46 -6.01 -6.66
N ALA A 139 5.64 -6.91 -6.11
CA ALA A 139 4.80 -6.62 -4.94
C ALA A 139 5.64 -6.25 -3.71
N LEU A 140 6.76 -6.95 -3.48
CA LEU A 140 7.69 -6.64 -2.40
C LEU A 140 8.32 -5.24 -2.54
N VAL A 141 8.73 -4.83 -3.75
CA VAL A 141 9.28 -3.49 -3.97
C VAL A 141 8.23 -2.41 -3.72
N HIS A 142 6.98 -2.61 -4.17
CA HIS A 142 5.90 -1.66 -3.90
C HIS A 142 5.61 -1.54 -2.41
N ARG A 143 5.51 -2.66 -1.68
CA ARG A 143 5.29 -2.66 -0.23
C ARG A 143 6.41 -1.96 0.54
N ALA A 144 7.66 -2.22 0.15
CA ALA A 144 8.83 -1.52 0.69
C ALA A 144 8.74 0.00 0.46
N MET A 145 8.38 0.45 -0.74
CA MET A 145 8.22 1.87 -1.05
C MET A 145 7.12 2.51 -0.20
N ASN A 146 5.98 1.85 -0.08
CA ASN A 146 4.86 2.36 0.70
C ASN A 146 5.22 2.48 2.18
N PHE A 147 5.88 1.48 2.78
CA PHE A 147 6.34 1.59 4.17
C PHE A 147 7.39 2.68 4.35
N PHE A 148 8.29 2.86 3.38
CA PHE A 148 9.28 3.93 3.42
C PHE A 148 8.59 5.30 3.42
N LEU A 149 7.57 5.51 2.58
CA LEU A 149 6.81 6.75 2.56
C LEU A 149 6.01 6.94 3.87
N LEU A 150 5.30 5.91 4.31
CA LEU A 150 4.52 5.95 5.56
C LEU A 150 5.38 6.31 6.78
N VAL A 151 6.53 5.68 6.97
CA VAL A 151 7.36 5.96 8.16
C VAL A 151 7.99 7.36 8.12
N ASN A 152 8.29 7.89 6.93
CA ASN A 152 8.84 9.23 6.79
C ASN A 152 7.80 10.34 6.95
N VAL A 153 6.51 10.04 6.69
CA VAL A 153 5.41 10.98 6.89
C VAL A 153 4.86 10.93 8.33
N TYR A 154 4.67 9.73 8.89
CA TYR A 154 3.96 9.54 10.18
C TYR A 154 4.85 9.11 11.36
N GLY A 155 6.11 8.80 11.09
CA GLY A 155 7.11 8.47 12.10
C GLY A 155 8.04 9.63 12.39
N LYS A 156 8.80 9.53 13.48
CA LYS A 156 9.97 10.38 13.66
C LYS A 156 11.05 9.99 12.65
N GLN A 157 11.88 10.97 12.30
CA GLN A 157 13.09 10.74 11.51
C GLN A 157 13.95 9.66 12.16
N TYR A 158 14.58 8.82 11.33
CA TYR A 158 15.40 7.73 11.82
C TYR A 158 16.60 8.28 12.60
N ASP A 159 16.66 7.99 13.90
CA ASP A 159 17.84 8.21 14.74
C ASP A 159 18.20 6.88 15.40
N ALA A 160 19.41 6.38 15.12
CA ALA A 160 19.87 5.08 15.63
C ALA A 160 19.80 4.96 17.17
N ARG A 161 19.79 6.08 17.91
CA ARG A 161 19.69 6.11 19.37
C ARG A 161 18.27 5.86 19.88
N THR A 162 17.25 6.21 19.09
CA THR A 162 15.85 6.21 19.52
C THR A 162 14.92 5.41 18.61
N ALA A 163 15.36 5.01 17.42
CA ALA A 163 14.57 4.29 16.42
C ALA A 163 13.98 2.96 16.93
N GLY A 164 14.61 2.34 17.94
CA GLY A 164 14.11 1.13 18.61
C GLY A 164 12.96 1.38 19.59
N THR A 165 12.61 2.64 19.88
CA THR A 165 11.51 3.01 20.77
C THR A 165 10.56 4.03 20.16
N ASP A 166 11.05 4.85 19.23
CA ASP A 166 10.23 5.78 18.49
C ASP A 166 9.22 5.01 17.65
N LEU A 167 7.95 5.33 17.83
CA LEU A 167 6.88 4.69 17.09
C LEU A 167 6.87 5.18 15.64
N GLY A 168 6.84 4.23 14.71
CA GLY A 168 6.59 4.45 13.29
C GLY A 168 5.12 4.19 12.98
N VAL A 169 4.86 3.22 12.12
CA VAL A 169 3.52 2.86 11.63
C VAL A 169 3.22 1.37 11.85
N PRO A 170 1.95 0.93 11.84
CA PRO A 170 1.60 -0.49 11.91
C PRO A 170 2.16 -1.30 10.71
N LEU A 171 2.75 -2.46 11.00
CA LEU A 171 3.22 -3.39 9.97
C LEU A 171 2.11 -4.36 9.58
N MET A 172 1.16 -3.88 8.78
CA MET A 172 0.11 -4.71 8.19
C MET A 172 0.71 -5.56 7.06
N LEU A 173 1.08 -6.82 7.34
CA LEU A 173 1.72 -7.73 6.38
C LEU A 173 0.76 -8.80 5.81
N GLU A 174 -0.45 -8.86 6.34
CA GLU A 174 -1.49 -9.77 5.87
C GLU A 174 -2.56 -9.02 5.09
N GLY A 175 -3.22 -9.71 4.17
CA GLY A 175 -4.39 -9.21 3.44
C GLY A 175 -5.68 -9.41 4.23
N ASP A 176 -5.67 -9.15 5.54
CA ASP A 176 -6.85 -9.27 6.40
C ASP A 176 -7.23 -7.89 6.96
N ILE A 177 -8.42 -7.43 6.60
CA ILE A 177 -8.96 -6.12 7.01
C ILE A 177 -9.41 -6.10 8.48
N ASN A 178 -9.59 -7.26 9.11
CA ASN A 178 -10.03 -7.36 10.50
C ASN A 178 -8.85 -7.38 11.48
N LYS A 179 -7.64 -7.61 10.96
CA LYS A 179 -6.43 -7.64 11.76
C LYS A 179 -6.08 -6.23 12.21
N GLN A 180 -5.78 -6.08 13.49
CA GLN A 180 -5.32 -4.83 14.08
C GLN A 180 -3.93 -5.05 14.63
N GLU A 181 -2.97 -4.24 14.17
CA GLU A 181 -1.60 -4.26 14.65
C GLU A 181 -1.28 -2.96 15.37
N ALA A 182 -0.53 -3.06 16.48
CA ALA A 182 0.03 -1.89 17.13
C ALA A 182 1.07 -1.23 16.20
N ARG A 183 1.35 0.06 16.45
CA ARG A 183 2.44 0.75 15.75
C ARG A 183 3.76 0.03 16.03
N ALA A 184 4.45 -0.35 14.97
CA ALA A 184 5.82 -0.82 15.08
C ALA A 184 6.74 0.36 15.38
N THR A 185 7.95 0.07 15.86
CA THR A 185 9.01 1.07 16.00
C THR A 185 9.54 1.48 14.63
N VAL A 186 10.16 2.66 14.53
CA VAL A 186 10.80 3.13 13.30
C VAL A 186 11.84 2.10 12.82
N ALA A 187 12.64 1.53 13.72
CA ALA A 187 13.62 0.50 13.38
C ALA A 187 12.98 -0.73 12.74
N GLN A 188 11.89 -1.25 13.30
CA GLN A 188 11.17 -2.41 12.76
C GLN A 188 10.60 -2.16 11.37
N VAL A 189 10.11 -0.94 11.11
CA VAL A 189 9.62 -0.59 9.77
C VAL A 189 10.76 -0.59 8.76
N TYR A 190 11.92 -0.03 9.11
CA TYR A 190 13.12 -0.05 8.25
C TYR A 190 13.65 -1.47 8.02
N GLU A 191 13.67 -2.33 9.05
CA GLU A 191 14.02 -3.74 8.91
C GLU A 191 13.11 -4.43 7.88
N ARG A 192 11.79 -4.25 8.00
CA ARG A 192 10.83 -4.83 7.05
C ARG A 192 11.05 -4.34 5.61
N ILE A 193 11.35 -3.05 5.43
CA ILE A 193 11.68 -2.48 4.11
C ILE A 193 12.90 -3.20 3.53
N PHE A 194 13.97 -3.40 4.30
CA PHE A 194 15.16 -4.10 3.83
C PHE A 194 14.92 -5.57 3.53
N GLU A 195 14.15 -6.26 4.38
CA GLU A 195 13.79 -7.66 4.15
C GLU A 195 13.00 -7.82 2.83
N ASP A 196 12.02 -6.93 2.56
CA ASP A 196 11.26 -6.92 1.31
C ASP A 196 12.16 -6.69 0.09
N LEU A 197 13.03 -5.69 0.15
CA LEU A 197 13.93 -5.35 -0.95
C LEU A 197 14.97 -6.44 -1.21
N ASN A 198 15.50 -7.07 -0.15
CA ASN A 198 16.46 -8.15 -0.28
C ASN A 198 15.82 -9.38 -0.90
N GLU A 199 14.61 -9.76 -0.47
CA GLU A 199 13.87 -10.86 -1.10
C GLU A 199 13.54 -10.53 -2.57
N ALA A 200 13.04 -9.33 -2.86
CA ALA A 200 12.73 -8.89 -4.22
C ALA A 200 13.93 -9.01 -5.17
N LEU A 201 15.13 -8.64 -4.71
CA LEU A 201 16.36 -8.72 -5.50
C LEU A 201 16.79 -10.17 -5.82
N THR A 202 16.33 -11.16 -5.05
CA THR A 202 16.54 -12.59 -5.38
C THR A 202 15.55 -13.11 -6.43
N LEU A 203 14.40 -12.44 -6.58
CA LEU A 203 13.29 -12.88 -7.43
C LEU A 203 13.28 -12.18 -8.79
N LEU A 204 13.60 -10.88 -8.81
CA LEU A 204 13.60 -10.03 -9.99
C LEU A 204 14.81 -10.32 -10.89
N THR A 205 14.57 -10.55 -12.17
CA THR A 205 15.59 -10.79 -13.19
C THR A 205 15.79 -9.59 -14.12
N GLU A 206 14.72 -8.85 -14.41
CA GLU A 206 14.74 -7.68 -15.28
C GLU A 206 15.24 -6.45 -14.52
N ASP A 207 16.26 -5.78 -15.04
CA ASP A 207 16.74 -4.52 -14.47
C ASP A 207 15.71 -3.40 -14.64
N MET A 208 15.21 -3.26 -15.86
CA MET A 208 14.32 -2.18 -16.31
C MET A 208 13.18 -2.79 -17.12
N PRO A 209 12.04 -3.10 -16.49
CA PRO A 209 10.87 -3.60 -17.19
C PRO A 209 10.37 -2.61 -18.25
N ARG A 210 9.61 -3.12 -19.22
CA ARG A 210 9.10 -2.31 -20.35
C ARG A 210 8.31 -1.06 -19.91
N TYR A 211 7.57 -1.16 -18.81
CA TYR A 211 6.74 -0.07 -18.31
C TYR A 211 7.32 0.48 -17.01
N ALA A 212 7.50 1.80 -16.95
CA ALA A 212 8.20 2.47 -15.84
C ALA A 212 7.53 2.33 -14.47
N HIS A 213 6.22 2.03 -14.42
CA HIS A 213 5.51 1.80 -13.16
C HIS A 213 5.76 0.40 -12.59
N ILE A 214 6.33 -0.53 -13.37
CA ILE A 214 6.67 -1.88 -12.93
C ILE A 214 8.12 -1.87 -12.42
N PRO A 215 8.35 -2.17 -11.13
CA PRO A 215 9.69 -2.16 -10.58
C PRO A 215 10.50 -3.38 -11.03
N GLY A 216 11.71 -3.14 -11.55
CA GLY A 216 12.74 -4.16 -11.72
C GLY A 216 13.88 -4.02 -10.71
N ARG A 217 14.99 -4.73 -10.94
CA ARG A 217 16.15 -4.71 -10.02
C ARG A 217 16.73 -3.31 -9.84
N ALA A 218 16.76 -2.50 -10.90
CA ALA A 218 17.28 -1.13 -10.81
C ALA A 218 16.46 -0.28 -9.84
N ALA A 219 15.13 -0.39 -9.88
CA ALA A 219 14.24 0.29 -8.95
C ALA A 219 14.43 -0.21 -7.51
N ALA A 220 14.56 -1.53 -7.32
CA ALA A 220 14.83 -2.12 -6.01
C ALA A 220 16.17 -1.64 -5.41
N TYR A 221 17.25 -1.61 -6.20
CA TYR A 221 18.55 -1.08 -5.75
C TYR A 221 18.50 0.42 -5.47
N ALA A 222 17.81 1.20 -6.30
CA ALA A 222 17.66 2.64 -6.09
C ALA A 222 16.91 2.94 -4.79
N LEU A 223 15.79 2.25 -4.55
CA LEU A 223 15.05 2.38 -3.30
C LEU A 223 15.88 1.91 -2.10
N ARG A 224 16.57 0.76 -2.21
CA ARG A 224 17.45 0.28 -1.12
C ARG A 224 18.52 1.31 -0.77
N SER A 225 19.15 1.90 -1.78
CA SER A 225 20.17 2.94 -1.59
C SER A 225 19.60 4.20 -0.93
N ARG A 226 18.37 4.59 -1.29
CA ARG A 226 17.66 5.71 -0.65
C ARG A 226 17.34 5.44 0.81
N VAL A 227 16.91 4.22 1.15
CA VAL A 227 16.59 3.83 2.54
C VAL A 227 17.84 3.78 3.42
N TRP A 228 19.01 3.51 2.82
CA TRP A 228 20.30 3.48 3.51
C TRP A 228 20.90 4.86 3.83
N LEU A 229 20.48 5.92 3.13
CA LEU A 229 20.99 7.29 3.28
C LEU A 229 20.20 8.07 4.33
#